data_AF-A0A9N9GN57-F1
#
_entry.id   AF-A0A9N9GN57-F1
#
_cell.length_a   1.000
_cell.length_b   1.000
_cell.length_c   1.000
_cell.angle_alpha   90.00
_cell.angle_beta   90.00
_cell.angle_gamma   90.00
#
_symmetry.space_group_name_H-M   'P 1'
#
loop_
_entity.id
_entity.type
_entity.pdbx_description
1 polymer ?
#
loop_
_entity_poly.entity_id
_entity_poly.type
_entity_poly.pdbx_seq_one_letter_code
_entity_poly.pdbx_strand_id
1 'polypeptide(L)'
;MTATKLNVKSTFEKDLEQLNEQEQVSSSGEKHRQTWARPQVPLIDTKRNPIIFQQLEVDDYIDSLRSPTIRLYGLTEGGNSVLCHVTGFLPYFYIPAPAGFKENDVPSLIKAIENAIGSGNKLPITIEIHMKEIQIALTILRSIESGSVQFNGLREITFESNISYVLRFMIDCKVTGANWIELPPGTYKIRVLSAKVSTCQIEVETRYDQFVSHTPEAEWLKIAPLRILSFDIECAGRKGIFPEPKVDPVIQIANVVTIQ
;
A
#
# COMPACT_ATOMS: atom_id res chain seq x y z
N MET A 1 -38.52 11.58 -58.11
CA MET A 1 -37.19 12.21 -58.26
C MET A 1 -36.47 12.05 -56.94
N THR A 2 -35.59 11.06 -56.85
CA THR A 2 -34.81 10.68 -55.66
C THR A 2 -33.50 11.47 -55.66
N ALA A 3 -33.31 12.34 -54.67
CA ALA A 3 -32.06 13.05 -54.47
C ALA A 3 -31.16 12.26 -53.51
N THR A 4 -30.09 11.68 -54.05
CA THR A 4 -29.04 10.98 -53.31
C THR A 4 -28.23 12.01 -52.51
N LYS A 5 -28.40 12.07 -51.19
CA LYS A 5 -27.52 12.86 -50.31
C LYS A 5 -26.17 12.16 -50.24
N LEU A 6 -25.16 12.80 -50.81
CA LEU A 6 -23.75 12.42 -50.66
C LEU A 6 -23.37 12.49 -49.18
N ASN A 7 -22.91 11.35 -48.65
CA ASN A 7 -22.47 11.20 -47.27
C ASN A 7 -21.09 11.86 -47.13
N VAL A 8 -21.07 13.14 -46.74
CA VAL A 8 -19.82 13.88 -46.52
C VAL A 8 -19.30 13.52 -45.13
N LYS A 9 -18.17 12.81 -45.08
CA LYS A 9 -17.52 12.44 -43.82
C LYS A 9 -17.19 13.67 -42.99
N SER A 10 -17.46 13.58 -41.69
CA SER A 10 -17.16 14.63 -40.72
C SER A 10 -15.65 14.84 -40.59
N THR A 11 -15.24 15.99 -40.08
CA THR A 11 -13.82 16.29 -39.81
C THR A 11 -13.20 15.25 -38.87
N PHE A 12 -13.96 14.80 -37.87
CA PHE A 12 -13.56 13.76 -36.94
C PHE A 12 -13.34 12.40 -37.62
N GLU A 13 -14.23 12.00 -38.53
CA GLU A 13 -14.05 10.74 -39.28
C GLU A 13 -12.81 10.77 -40.18
N LYS A 14 -12.44 11.95 -40.70
CA LYS A 14 -11.21 12.11 -41.48
C LYS A 14 -9.96 12.05 -40.61
N ASP A 15 -10.00 12.62 -39.41
CA ASP A 15 -8.89 12.57 -38.46
C ASP A 15 -8.67 11.14 -37.95
N LEU A 16 -9.76 10.39 -37.74
CA LEU A 16 -9.71 8.98 -37.36
C LEU A 16 -9.10 8.10 -38.47
N GLU A 17 -9.43 8.38 -39.73
CA GLU A 17 -8.83 7.69 -40.88
C GLU A 17 -7.34 8.00 -41.02
N GLN A 18 -6.92 9.25 -40.77
CA GLN A 18 -5.50 9.61 -40.77
C GLN A 18 -4.70 8.90 -39.68
N LEU A 19 -5.27 8.73 -38.48
CA LEU A 19 -4.65 7.95 -37.40
C LEU A 19 -4.52 6.47 -37.78
N ASN A 20 -5.55 5.90 -38.41
CA ASN A 20 -5.56 4.51 -38.87
C ASN A 20 -4.58 4.28 -40.04
N GLU A 21 -4.44 5.25 -40.95
CA GLU A 21 -3.47 5.24 -42.04
C GLU A 21 -2.03 5.39 -41.51
N GLN A 22 -1.80 6.21 -40.48
CA GLN A 22 -0.50 6.31 -39.80
C GLN A 22 -0.11 4.98 -39.12
N GLU A 23 -1.07 4.24 -38.55
CA GLU A 23 -0.83 2.87 -38.07
C GLU A 23 -0.46 1.91 -39.22
N GLN A 24 -1.09 2.01 -40.39
CA GLN A 24 -0.77 1.15 -41.53
C GLN A 24 0.57 1.47 -42.21
N VAL A 25 0.98 2.75 -42.29
CA VAL A 25 2.27 3.15 -42.88
C VAL A 25 3.46 2.71 -42.00
N SER A 26 3.26 2.55 -40.69
CA SER A 26 4.26 2.01 -39.77
C SER A 26 4.57 0.51 -39.95
N SER A 27 3.89 -0.19 -40.87
CA SER A 27 4.04 -1.63 -41.09
C SER A 27 5.23 -2.06 -41.96
N SER A 28 6.03 -1.13 -42.52
CA SER A 28 7.16 -1.43 -43.40
C SER A 28 8.57 -1.09 -42.87
N GLY A 29 8.70 -0.67 -41.61
CA GLY A 29 9.98 -0.54 -40.90
C GLY A 29 9.80 -0.99 -39.46
N GLU A 30 10.68 -1.87 -38.97
CA GLU A 30 10.73 -2.44 -37.61
C GLU A 30 9.47 -2.23 -36.77
N LYS A 31 8.61 -3.25 -36.66
CA LYS A 31 7.53 -3.26 -35.65
C LYS A 31 8.16 -2.90 -34.30
N HIS A 32 8.00 -1.66 -33.86
CA HIS A 32 8.19 -1.29 -32.47
C HIS A 32 7.15 -2.11 -31.70
N ARG A 33 7.54 -3.32 -31.32
CA ARG A 33 6.73 -4.20 -30.50
C ARG A 33 6.54 -3.43 -29.21
N GLN A 34 5.35 -2.85 -29.02
CA GLN A 34 5.03 -2.13 -27.80
C GLN A 34 5.27 -3.10 -26.65
N THR A 35 6.35 -2.85 -25.91
CA THR A 35 6.82 -3.76 -24.87
C THR A 35 6.23 -3.28 -23.56
N TRP A 36 4.98 -3.66 -23.31
CA TRP A 36 4.19 -3.21 -22.17
C TRP A 36 4.61 -3.84 -20.84
N ALA A 37 5.23 -5.03 -20.86
CA ALA A 37 5.65 -5.72 -19.64
C ALA A 37 6.83 -4.98 -18.96
N ARG A 38 6.96 -5.11 -17.63
CA ARG A 38 8.15 -4.63 -16.92
C ARG A 38 9.38 -5.42 -17.34
N PRO A 39 10.60 -4.88 -17.18
CA PRO A 39 11.84 -5.62 -17.38
C PRO A 39 11.85 -6.92 -16.56
N GLN A 40 12.63 -7.92 -16.98
CA GLN A 40 12.76 -9.14 -16.21
C GLN A 40 13.48 -8.88 -14.89
N VAL A 41 13.01 -9.55 -13.83
CA VAL A 41 13.64 -9.48 -12.51
C VAL A 41 15.00 -10.19 -12.58
N PRO A 42 16.10 -9.54 -12.16
CA PRO A 42 17.40 -10.20 -12.01
C PRO A 42 17.31 -11.38 -11.04
N LEU A 43 18.20 -12.38 -11.17
CA LEU A 43 18.27 -13.46 -10.19
C LEU A 43 18.62 -12.88 -8.80
N ILE A 44 17.80 -13.17 -7.80
CA ILE A 44 17.96 -12.68 -6.43
C ILE A 44 18.41 -13.85 -5.52
N ASP A 45 19.65 -13.80 -5.05
CA ASP A 45 20.12 -14.58 -3.91
C ASP A 45 19.92 -13.77 -2.63
N THR A 46 18.97 -14.21 -1.80
CA THR A 46 18.59 -13.48 -0.58
C THR A 46 19.71 -13.35 0.44
N LYS A 47 20.79 -14.14 0.34
CA LYS A 47 21.95 -14.06 1.23
C LYS A 47 23.03 -13.11 0.73
N ARG A 48 22.96 -12.67 -0.52
CA ARG A 48 24.05 -11.90 -1.17
C ARG A 48 23.58 -10.59 -1.76
N ASN A 49 22.34 -10.52 -2.24
CA ASN A 49 21.81 -9.36 -2.91
C ASN A 49 20.95 -8.55 -1.92
N PRO A 50 21.10 -7.22 -1.86
CA PRO A 50 20.09 -6.37 -1.27
C PRO A 50 18.93 -6.18 -2.25
N ILE A 51 17.76 -5.78 -1.74
CA ILE A 51 16.67 -5.23 -2.56
C ILE A 51 16.49 -3.77 -2.18
N ILE A 52 16.66 -2.88 -3.15
CA ILE A 52 16.54 -1.44 -2.98
C ILE A 52 15.40 -0.95 -3.88
N PHE A 53 14.40 -0.30 -3.28
CA PHE A 53 13.23 0.17 -4.00
C PHE A 53 12.67 1.47 -3.40
N GLN A 54 12.12 2.34 -4.25
CA GLN A 54 11.38 3.51 -3.81
C GLN A 54 9.96 3.09 -3.49
N GLN A 55 9.52 3.29 -2.25
CA GLN A 55 8.14 3.03 -1.84
C GLN A 55 7.21 4.12 -2.39
N LEU A 56 5.98 3.77 -2.75
CA LEU A 56 4.96 4.68 -3.31
C LEU A 56 3.66 4.65 -2.51
N GLU A 57 3.31 3.47 -1.99
CA GLU A 57 2.09 3.26 -1.23
C GLU A 57 2.40 2.36 -0.03
N VAL A 58 1.83 2.74 1.12
CA VAL A 58 1.93 2.00 2.37
C VAL A 58 0.52 1.71 2.86
N ASP A 59 0.22 0.44 3.11
CA ASP A 59 -1.01 0.04 3.78
C ASP A 59 -0.73 -1.03 4.84
N ASP A 60 -1.76 -1.47 5.53
CA ASP A 60 -1.69 -2.55 6.51
C ASP A 60 -2.77 -3.60 6.31
N TYR A 61 -2.49 -4.82 6.78
CA TYR A 61 -3.47 -5.89 6.85
C TYR A 61 -3.18 -6.82 8.04
N ILE A 62 -4.18 -7.61 8.42
CA ILE A 62 -4.02 -8.69 9.40
C ILE A 62 -3.74 -9.98 8.63
N ASP A 63 -2.59 -10.61 8.91
CA ASP A 63 -2.20 -11.84 8.24
C ASP A 63 -2.98 -13.09 8.73
N SER A 64 -2.69 -14.25 8.13
CA SER A 64 -3.33 -15.52 8.51
C SER A 64 -2.99 -15.97 9.94
N LEU A 65 -1.93 -15.43 10.53
CA LEU A 65 -1.51 -15.66 11.92
C LEU A 65 -2.10 -14.60 12.87
N ARG A 66 -3.06 -13.79 12.41
CA ARG A 66 -3.66 -12.66 13.13
C ARG A 66 -2.66 -11.58 13.54
N SER A 67 -1.51 -11.51 12.86
CA SER A 67 -0.48 -10.52 13.13
C SER A 67 -0.62 -9.32 12.20
N PRO A 68 -0.58 -8.08 12.72
CA PRO A 68 -0.62 -6.88 11.90
C PRO A 68 0.66 -6.79 11.08
N THR A 69 0.51 -6.57 9.79
CA THR A 69 1.60 -6.52 8.81
C THR A 69 1.45 -5.27 7.98
N ILE A 70 2.54 -4.51 7.82
CA ILE A 70 2.60 -3.35 6.93
C ILE A 70 3.00 -3.84 5.53
N ARG A 71 2.42 -3.28 4.48
CA ARG A 71 2.85 -3.53 3.09
C ARG A 71 3.43 -2.26 2.50
N LEU A 72 4.62 -2.38 1.93
CA LEU A 72 5.29 -1.33 1.17
C LEU A 72 5.26 -1.73 -0.30
N TYR A 73 4.53 -0.97 -1.10
CA TYR A 73 4.52 -1.09 -2.55
C TYR A 73 5.51 -0.12 -3.17
N GLY A 74 6.26 -0.56 -4.17
CA GLY A 74 7.22 0.32 -4.80
C GLY A 74 7.93 -0.25 -6.01
N LEU A 75 9.01 0.44 -6.41
CA LEU A 75 9.76 0.16 -7.62
C LEU A 75 11.26 0.17 -7.37
N THR A 76 11.95 -0.84 -7.88
CA THR A 76 13.42 -0.78 -7.95
C THR A 76 13.87 0.24 -8.98
N GLU A 77 15.13 0.66 -8.90
CA GLU A 77 15.77 1.51 -9.92
C GLU A 77 15.69 0.91 -11.33
N GLY A 78 15.71 -0.43 -11.43
CA GLY A 78 15.50 -1.16 -12.69
C GLY A 78 14.04 -1.27 -13.15
N GLY A 79 13.10 -0.60 -12.46
CA GLY A 79 11.68 -0.59 -12.81
C GLY A 79 10.89 -1.85 -12.49
N ASN A 80 11.41 -2.69 -11.59
CA ASN A 80 10.71 -3.90 -11.14
C ASN A 80 9.74 -3.57 -10.00
N SER A 81 8.51 -4.07 -10.08
CA SER A 81 7.52 -3.87 -9.01
C SER A 81 7.81 -4.75 -7.79
N VAL A 82 7.77 -4.12 -6.61
CA VAL A 82 8.03 -4.74 -5.32
C VAL A 82 6.81 -4.60 -4.41
N LEU A 83 6.42 -5.69 -3.77
CA LEU A 83 5.64 -5.68 -2.55
C LEU A 83 6.50 -6.25 -1.42
N CYS A 84 6.76 -5.44 -0.40
CA CYS A 84 7.44 -5.85 0.82
C CYS A 84 6.47 -5.90 1.99
N HIS A 85 6.30 -7.08 2.58
CA HIS A 85 5.55 -7.30 3.82
C HIS A 85 6.49 -7.08 5.01
N VAL A 86 6.21 -6.06 5.82
CA VAL A 86 6.98 -5.71 7.01
C VAL A 86 6.24 -6.20 8.25
N THR A 87 6.89 -7.13 8.96
CA THR A 87 6.32 -7.87 10.08
C THR A 87 6.92 -7.44 11.42
N GLY A 88 6.24 -7.76 12.52
CA GLY A 88 6.77 -7.59 13.88
C GLY A 88 6.66 -6.18 14.44
N PHE A 89 6.18 -5.22 13.67
CA PHE A 89 5.73 -3.93 14.20
C PHE A 89 4.37 -4.13 14.87
N LEU A 90 4.14 -3.52 16.03
CA LEU A 90 2.97 -3.76 16.86
C LEU A 90 2.33 -2.43 17.26
N PRO A 91 0.99 -2.27 17.18
CA PRO A 91 0.34 -1.05 17.65
C PRO A 91 0.60 -0.83 19.15
N TYR A 92 0.73 0.44 19.53
CA TYR A 92 0.88 0.87 20.92
C TYR A 92 0.28 2.26 21.12
N PHE A 93 -0.02 2.61 22.36
CA PHE A 93 -0.38 3.96 22.82
C PHE A 93 0.10 4.14 24.25
N TYR A 94 0.07 5.37 24.76
CA TYR A 94 0.52 5.68 26.11
C TYR A 94 -0.64 6.08 27.02
N ILE A 95 -0.49 5.77 28.32
CA ILE A 95 -1.40 6.18 29.39
C ILE A 95 -0.59 6.84 30.51
N PRO A 96 -1.14 7.83 31.23
CA PRO A 96 -0.47 8.39 32.38
C PRO A 96 -0.37 7.34 33.48
N ALA A 97 0.84 7.14 34.00
CA ALA A 97 1.04 6.26 35.15
C ALA A 97 0.29 6.82 36.38
N PRO A 98 -0.50 5.98 37.09
CA PRO A 98 -1.12 6.40 38.34
C PRO A 98 -0.09 6.86 39.38
N ALA A 99 -0.51 7.73 40.31
CA ALA A 99 0.36 8.20 41.37
C ALA A 99 0.83 7.01 42.24
N GLY A 100 2.16 6.84 42.34
CA GLY A 100 2.76 5.74 43.11
C GLY A 100 2.80 4.39 42.40
N PHE A 101 2.48 4.33 41.09
CA PHE A 101 2.58 3.12 40.27
C PHE A 101 4.01 2.59 40.22
N LYS A 102 4.17 1.29 40.46
CA LYS A 102 5.45 0.57 40.43
C LYS A 102 5.38 -0.60 39.47
N GLU A 103 6.53 -1.14 39.11
CA GLU A 103 6.64 -2.33 38.25
C GLU A 103 5.84 -3.53 38.77
N ASN A 104 5.74 -3.70 40.10
CA ASN A 104 4.94 -4.76 40.72
C ASN A 104 3.42 -4.60 40.51
N ASP A 105 2.93 -3.41 40.14
CA ASP A 105 1.51 -3.13 39.91
C ASP A 105 1.08 -3.48 38.47
N VAL A 106 2.06 -3.67 37.59
CA VAL A 106 1.86 -3.94 36.17
C VAL A 106 1.02 -5.21 35.91
N PRO A 107 1.25 -6.36 36.57
CA PRO A 107 0.42 -7.55 36.36
C PRO A 107 -1.06 -7.32 36.72
N SER A 108 -1.31 -6.52 37.77
CA SER A 108 -2.66 -6.16 38.19
C SER A 108 -3.36 -5.25 37.16
N LEU A 109 -2.61 -4.33 36.54
CA LEU A 109 -3.11 -3.51 35.43
C LEU A 109 -3.45 -4.36 34.19
N ILE A 110 -2.57 -5.29 33.80
CA ILE A 110 -2.89 -6.24 32.71
C ILE A 110 -4.20 -6.94 33.00
N LYS A 111 -4.35 -7.51 34.20
CA LYS A 111 -5.55 -8.25 34.56
C LYS A 111 -6.81 -7.37 34.51
N ALA A 112 -6.71 -6.11 34.91
CA ALA A 112 -7.81 -5.16 34.80
C ALA A 112 -8.20 -4.90 33.34
N ILE A 113 -7.21 -4.75 32.46
CA ILE A 113 -7.44 -4.59 31.01
C ILE A 113 -8.05 -5.87 30.41
N GLU A 114 -7.51 -7.05 30.72
CA GLU A 114 -8.02 -8.35 30.26
C GLU A 114 -9.48 -8.57 30.67
N ASN A 115 -9.85 -8.18 31.90
CA ASN A 115 -11.23 -8.24 32.37
C ASN A 115 -12.14 -7.29 31.59
N ALA A 116 -11.68 -6.09 31.26
CA ALA A 116 -12.46 -5.08 30.54
C ALA A 116 -12.72 -5.47 29.07
N ILE A 117 -11.80 -6.20 28.43
CA ILE A 117 -11.94 -6.65 27.02
C ILE A 117 -12.68 -7.99 26.86
N GLY A 118 -12.96 -8.71 27.95
CA GLY A 118 -13.74 -9.96 27.96
C GLY A 118 -12.94 -11.26 27.80
N SER A 119 -13.38 -12.32 28.50
CA SER A 119 -12.68 -13.58 28.81
C SER A 119 -12.27 -14.51 27.64
N GLY A 120 -12.36 -14.06 26.38
CA GLY A 120 -11.94 -14.82 25.19
C GLY A 120 -10.63 -14.36 24.57
N ASN A 121 -10.17 -13.14 24.90
CA ASN A 121 -9.00 -12.51 24.29
C ASN A 121 -7.86 -12.48 25.31
N LYS A 122 -7.15 -13.60 25.49
CA LYS A 122 -5.88 -13.58 26.24
C LYS A 122 -4.91 -12.69 25.48
N LEU A 123 -4.52 -11.58 26.08
CA LEU A 123 -3.57 -10.67 25.50
C LEU A 123 -2.20 -11.36 25.45
N PRO A 124 -1.57 -11.52 24.27
CA PRO A 124 -0.18 -11.97 24.22
C PRO A 124 0.73 -10.78 24.59
N ILE A 125 0.71 -10.34 25.86
CA ILE A 125 1.43 -9.16 26.34
C ILE A 125 2.64 -9.56 27.19
N THR A 126 3.77 -8.94 26.88
CA THR A 126 4.89 -8.68 27.80
C THR A 126 4.93 -7.15 27.94
N ILE A 127 4.99 -6.61 29.17
CA ILE A 127 4.97 -5.15 29.37
C ILE A 127 6.35 -4.57 29.10
N GLU A 128 6.58 -4.16 27.86
CA GLU A 128 6.44 -2.76 27.45
C GLU A 128 5.20 -2.78 26.53
N ILE A 129 4.23 -1.87 26.63
CA ILE A 129 2.92 -2.06 25.97
C ILE A 129 3.08 -2.20 24.44
N HIS A 130 3.19 -3.45 23.96
CA HIS A 130 3.29 -3.85 22.57
C HIS A 130 2.06 -4.71 22.26
N MET A 131 1.08 -4.14 21.54
CA MET A 131 -0.19 -4.81 21.29
C MET A 131 -0.10 -5.63 20.00
N LYS A 132 -0.43 -6.93 20.04
CA LYS A 132 -0.30 -7.80 18.85
C LYS A 132 -1.47 -7.76 17.87
N GLU A 133 -2.60 -7.13 18.21
CA GLU A 133 -3.76 -7.04 17.32
C GLU A 133 -4.34 -5.62 17.33
N ILE A 134 -4.55 -5.02 16.15
CA ILE A 134 -5.09 -3.66 16.00
C ILE A 134 -6.51 -3.55 16.58
N GLN A 135 -7.33 -4.60 16.46
CA GLN A 135 -8.69 -4.58 17.01
C GLN A 135 -8.71 -4.64 18.53
N ILE A 136 -7.79 -5.40 19.13
CA ILE A 136 -7.61 -5.45 20.58
C ILE A 136 -7.11 -4.09 21.07
N ALA A 137 -6.14 -3.50 20.38
CA ALA A 137 -5.64 -2.16 20.66
C ALA A 137 -6.75 -1.10 20.75
N LEU A 138 -7.61 -1.06 19.73
CA LEU A 138 -8.77 -0.17 19.69
C LEU A 138 -9.80 -0.50 20.80
N THR A 139 -9.96 -1.77 21.14
CA THR A 139 -10.86 -2.20 22.22
C THR A 139 -10.33 -1.74 23.58
N ILE A 140 -9.05 -1.92 23.87
CA ILE A 140 -8.41 -1.45 25.10
C ILE A 140 -8.51 0.08 25.20
N LEU A 141 -8.20 0.79 24.11
CA LEU A 141 -8.31 2.24 24.04
C LEU A 141 -9.72 2.69 24.44
N ARG A 142 -10.75 2.12 23.80
CA ARG A 142 -12.15 2.42 24.12
C ARG A 142 -12.49 2.08 25.56
N SER A 143 -12.04 0.94 26.09
CA SER A 143 -12.30 0.53 27.47
C SER A 143 -11.65 1.45 28.50
N ILE A 144 -10.49 2.05 28.19
CA ILE A 144 -9.83 3.04 29.06
C ILE A 144 -10.57 4.38 28.98
N GLU A 145 -10.89 4.85 27.78
CA GLU A 145 -11.59 6.12 27.56
C GLU A 145 -13.05 6.09 28.06
N SER A 146 -13.67 4.91 28.11
CA SER A 146 -15.02 4.72 28.67
C SER A 146 -15.04 4.50 30.18
N GLY A 147 -13.89 4.54 30.87
CA GLY A 147 -13.79 4.27 32.30
C GLY A 147 -14.07 2.81 32.70
N SER A 148 -14.09 1.90 31.74
CA SER A 148 -14.37 0.47 31.99
C SER A 148 -13.17 -0.26 32.61
N VAL A 149 -11.95 0.28 32.44
CA VAL A 149 -10.75 -0.20 33.14
C VAL A 149 -10.65 0.45 34.51
N GLN A 150 -11.18 -0.22 35.53
CA GLN A 150 -11.07 0.23 36.93
C GLN A 150 -9.73 -0.22 37.53
N PHE A 151 -8.74 0.67 37.52
CA PHE A 151 -7.44 0.46 38.13
C PHE A 151 -7.01 1.69 38.93
N ASN A 152 -6.44 1.49 40.12
CA ASN A 152 -6.18 2.53 41.14
C ASN A 152 -5.57 3.81 40.54
N GLY A 153 -6.36 4.89 40.49
CA GLY A 153 -5.91 6.20 40.05
C GLY A 153 -5.59 6.32 38.55
N LEU A 154 -5.91 5.31 37.75
CA LEU A 154 -5.81 5.37 36.29
C LEU A 154 -6.80 6.42 35.78
N ARG A 155 -6.29 7.36 35.00
CA ARG A 155 -7.11 8.40 34.37
C ARG A 155 -7.59 7.90 33.01
N GLU A 156 -8.78 8.34 32.62
CA GLU A 156 -9.40 8.09 31.30
C GLU A 156 -8.74 8.96 30.20
N ILE A 157 -7.41 9.08 30.26
CA ILE A 157 -6.61 9.92 29.35
C ILE A 157 -5.63 9.01 28.65
N THR A 158 -5.60 9.09 27.32
CA THR A 158 -4.63 8.40 26.49
C THR A 158 -3.79 9.41 25.72
N PHE A 159 -2.55 9.05 25.39
CA PHE A 159 -1.66 9.85 24.55
C PHE A 159 -1.28 9.05 23.32
N GLU A 160 -1.14 9.76 22.20
CA GLU A 160 -0.74 9.18 20.91
C GLU A 160 -1.65 8.04 20.40
N SER A 161 -2.85 7.92 20.95
CA SER A 161 -3.86 6.92 20.65
C SER A 161 -4.61 7.13 19.34
N ASN A 162 -4.61 8.37 18.82
CA ASN A 162 -5.29 8.75 17.58
C ASN A 162 -4.35 8.83 16.36
N ILE A 163 -3.22 8.12 16.40
CA ILE A 163 -2.29 8.03 15.27
C ILE A 163 -2.55 6.71 14.56
N SER A 164 -2.77 6.74 13.24
CA SER A 164 -3.03 5.52 12.47
C SER A 164 -1.83 4.57 12.54
N TYR A 165 -2.09 3.26 12.50
CA TYR A 165 -1.04 2.25 12.62
C TYR A 165 0.06 2.41 11.55
N VAL A 166 -0.33 2.71 10.31
CA VAL A 166 0.60 3.01 9.21
C VAL A 166 1.42 4.27 9.49
N LEU A 167 0.78 5.36 9.93
CA LEU A 167 1.50 6.61 10.22
C LEU A 167 2.48 6.43 11.38
N ARG A 168 2.07 5.68 12.40
CA ARG A 168 2.92 5.28 13.52
C ARG A 168 4.15 4.52 13.05
N PHE A 169 3.97 3.49 12.23
CA PHE A 169 5.06 2.74 11.62
C PHE A 169 6.02 3.66 10.85
N MET A 170 5.47 4.56 10.04
CA MET A 170 6.25 5.51 9.25
C MET A 170 7.11 6.43 10.11
N ILE A 171 6.56 6.97 11.19
CA ILE A 171 7.27 7.83 12.13
C ILE A 171 8.42 7.05 12.80
N ASP A 172 8.10 5.90 13.40
CA ASP A 172 9.05 5.15 14.24
C ASP A 172 10.19 4.55 13.41
N CYS A 173 9.87 4.04 12.22
CA CYS A 173 10.85 3.45 11.31
C CYS A 173 11.48 4.47 10.36
N LYS A 174 11.18 5.76 10.54
CA LYS A 174 11.68 6.88 9.71
C LYS A 174 11.39 6.73 8.21
N VAL A 175 10.28 6.06 7.88
CA VAL A 175 9.79 5.92 6.51
C VAL A 175 9.02 7.18 6.15
N THR A 176 9.61 8.01 5.29
CA THR A 176 8.93 9.19 4.75
C THR A 176 8.22 8.86 3.44
N GLY A 177 7.34 9.76 2.98
CA GLY A 177 6.70 9.61 1.67
C GLY A 177 7.71 9.49 0.54
N ALA A 178 7.48 8.56 -0.39
CA ALA A 178 8.27 8.35 -1.60
C ALA A 178 9.78 8.10 -1.37
N ASN A 179 10.19 7.59 -0.21
CA ASN A 179 11.61 7.36 0.07
C ASN A 179 12.10 5.98 -0.37
N TRP A 180 13.42 5.83 -0.38
CA TRP A 180 14.08 4.59 -0.74
C TRP A 180 14.20 3.67 0.48
N ILE A 181 13.80 2.42 0.29
CA ILE A 181 13.89 1.35 1.27
C ILE A 181 14.91 0.33 0.77
N GLU A 182 15.83 -0.05 1.65
CA GLU A 182 16.79 -1.11 1.40
C GLU A 182 16.54 -2.29 2.33
N LEU A 183 16.49 -3.48 1.73
CA LEU A 183 16.46 -4.76 2.43
C LEU A 183 17.86 -5.38 2.31
N PRO A 184 18.69 -5.35 3.36
CA PRO A 184 20.02 -5.93 3.33
C PRO A 184 20.01 -7.45 3.07
N PRO A 185 21.13 -8.03 2.60
CA PRO A 185 21.23 -9.47 2.43
C PRO A 185 20.98 -10.23 3.76
N GLY A 186 20.15 -11.26 3.71
CA GLY A 186 19.82 -12.12 4.85
C GLY A 186 18.71 -11.59 5.76
N THR A 187 18.21 -10.37 5.55
CA THR A 187 17.14 -9.78 6.38
C THR A 187 15.74 -10.00 5.81
N TYR A 188 15.63 -10.46 4.58
CA TYR A 188 14.36 -10.67 3.90
C TYR A 188 14.23 -12.09 3.33
N LYS A 189 12.98 -12.49 3.09
CA LYS A 189 12.63 -13.76 2.45
C LYS A 189 11.74 -13.50 1.25
N ILE A 190 11.97 -14.22 0.16
CA ILE A 190 11.06 -14.21 -0.99
C ILE A 190 9.84 -15.06 -0.63
N ARG A 191 8.64 -14.52 -0.83
CA ARG A 191 7.40 -15.28 -0.59
C ARG A 191 7.23 -16.35 -1.66
N VAL A 192 6.89 -17.56 -1.22
CA VAL A 192 6.60 -18.68 -2.10
C VAL A 192 5.36 -18.40 -2.96
N LEU A 193 5.29 -18.99 -4.15
CA LEU A 193 4.23 -18.72 -5.13
C LEU A 193 2.81 -18.91 -4.56
N SER A 194 2.60 -19.91 -3.71
CA SER A 194 1.29 -20.18 -3.08
C SER A 194 0.88 -19.14 -2.04
N ALA A 195 1.82 -18.34 -1.54
CA ALA A 195 1.58 -17.30 -0.55
C ALA A 195 1.51 -15.90 -1.16
N LYS A 196 1.87 -15.73 -2.44
CA LYS A 196 1.80 -14.44 -3.13
C LYS A 196 0.37 -13.95 -3.23
N VAL A 197 0.16 -12.67 -2.96
CA VAL A 197 -1.15 -12.02 -3.03
C VAL A 197 -1.20 -10.86 -4.03
N SER A 198 -0.04 -10.46 -4.54
CA SER A 198 0.08 -9.33 -5.46
C SER A 198 0.43 -9.75 -6.89
N THR A 199 0.26 -8.81 -7.82
CA THR A 199 0.78 -8.90 -9.19
C THR A 199 2.18 -8.30 -9.33
N CYS A 200 2.82 -7.93 -8.21
CA CYS A 200 4.20 -7.44 -8.21
C CYS A 200 5.16 -8.54 -8.63
N GLN A 201 6.24 -8.16 -9.33
CA GLN A 201 7.21 -9.14 -9.79
C GLN A 201 8.00 -9.73 -8.61
N ILE A 202 8.35 -8.87 -7.65
CA ILE A 202 9.06 -9.21 -6.41
C ILE A 202 8.07 -9.10 -5.25
N GLU A 203 7.88 -10.20 -4.52
CA GLU A 203 7.09 -10.20 -3.29
C GLU A 203 7.92 -10.82 -2.17
N VAL A 204 8.22 -10.02 -1.15
CA VAL A 204 9.17 -10.35 -0.08
C VAL A 204 8.61 -10.01 1.29
N GLU A 205 9.20 -10.60 2.32
CA GLU A 205 8.88 -10.36 3.73
C GLU A 205 10.16 -9.98 4.49
N THR A 206 10.07 -8.99 5.37
CA THR A 206 11.14 -8.54 6.28
C THR A 206 10.55 -8.24 7.65
N ARG A 207 11.39 -8.19 8.69
CA ARG A 207 10.98 -7.57 9.97
C ARG A 207 11.19 -6.06 9.95
N TYR A 208 10.39 -5.36 10.75
CA TYR A 208 10.44 -3.89 10.86
C TYR A 208 11.79 -3.34 11.33
N ASP A 209 12.56 -4.14 12.07
CA ASP A 209 13.87 -3.79 12.62
C ASP A 209 15.05 -4.23 11.73
N GLN A 210 14.79 -4.74 10.52
CA GLN A 210 15.82 -5.30 9.64
C GLN A 210 15.89 -4.69 8.23
N PHE A 211 15.22 -3.56 8.00
CA PHE A 211 15.36 -2.78 6.78
C PHE A 211 16.00 -1.42 7.07
N VAL A 212 16.52 -0.77 6.03
CA VAL A 212 17.07 0.58 6.11
C VAL A 212 16.13 1.53 5.38
N SER A 213 15.71 2.59 6.07
CA SER A 213 14.96 3.70 5.49
C SER A 213 15.91 4.83 5.16
N HIS A 214 16.09 5.12 3.86
CA HIS A 214 17.01 6.16 3.42
C HIS A 214 16.32 7.52 3.43
N THR A 215 16.98 8.51 4.04
CA THR A 215 16.54 9.90 3.98
C THR A 215 16.72 10.41 2.54
N PRO A 216 15.77 11.19 1.97
CA PRO A 216 15.86 11.71 0.59
C PRO A 216 16.96 12.78 0.41
N GLU A 217 18.22 12.37 0.53
CA GLU A 217 19.40 13.22 0.40
C GLU A 217 20.39 12.61 -0.59
N ALA A 218 21.16 13.45 -1.27
CA ALA A 218 22.20 13.04 -2.23
C ALA A 218 21.69 12.00 -3.25
N GLU A 219 22.23 10.78 -3.22
CA GLU A 219 21.88 9.70 -4.15
C GLU A 219 20.44 9.20 -4.00
N TRP A 220 19.80 9.46 -2.86
CA TRP A 220 18.43 9.04 -2.54
C TRP A 220 17.36 10.05 -2.97
N LEU A 221 17.76 11.14 -3.65
CA LEU A 221 16.84 12.08 -4.31
C LEU A 221 16.32 11.56 -5.66
N LYS A 222 16.91 10.49 -6.18
CA LYS A 222 16.49 9.88 -7.44
C LYS A 222 15.06 9.34 -7.36
N ILE A 223 14.38 9.34 -8.49
CA ILE A 223 13.00 8.84 -8.62
C ILE A 223 13.05 7.54 -9.42
N ALA A 224 12.38 6.50 -8.94
CA ALA A 224 12.26 5.24 -9.66
C ALA A 224 11.42 5.44 -10.94
N PRO A 225 11.63 4.63 -11.99
CA PRO A 225 10.96 4.82 -13.28
C PRO A 225 9.47 4.45 -13.19
N LEU A 226 8.65 5.43 -12.82
CA LEU A 226 7.21 5.29 -12.62
C LEU A 226 6.52 4.99 -13.96
N ARG A 227 5.47 4.17 -13.92
CA ARG A 227 4.57 3.98 -15.06
C ARG A 227 3.31 4.80 -14.83
N ILE A 228 3.12 5.80 -15.67
CA ILE A 228 1.99 6.73 -15.59
C ILE A 228 0.99 6.33 -16.67
N LEU A 229 -0.19 5.86 -16.25
CA LEU A 229 -1.32 5.59 -17.14
C LEU A 229 -2.31 6.75 -17.05
N SER A 230 -2.55 7.41 -18.18
CA SER A 230 -3.69 8.31 -18.39
C SER A 230 -4.70 7.62 -19.28
N PHE A 231 -5.98 7.64 -18.92
CA PHE A 231 -7.03 7.06 -19.73
C PHE A 231 -8.26 7.96 -19.75
N ASP A 232 -9.04 7.84 -20.81
CA ASP A 232 -10.29 8.56 -21.01
C ASP A 232 -11.34 7.64 -21.62
N ILE A 233 -12.62 7.87 -21.33
CA ILE A 233 -13.72 7.01 -21.80
C ILE A 233 -14.80 7.81 -22.49
N GLU A 234 -15.42 7.19 -23.49
CA GLU A 234 -16.56 7.78 -24.20
C GLU A 234 -17.79 6.89 -24.09
N CYS A 235 -18.96 7.50 -23.90
CA CYS A 235 -20.24 6.81 -23.70
C CYS A 235 -21.26 7.19 -24.78
N ALA A 236 -22.06 6.23 -25.22
CA ALA A 236 -23.18 6.48 -26.12
C ALA A 236 -24.45 6.85 -25.35
N GLY A 237 -24.64 8.15 -25.09
CA GLY A 237 -25.79 8.67 -24.33
C GLY A 237 -27.07 8.91 -25.14
N ARG A 238 -28.22 8.88 -24.46
CA ARG A 238 -29.52 9.32 -25.01
C ARG A 238 -29.57 10.84 -25.16
N LYS A 239 -30.24 11.33 -26.21
CA LYS A 239 -30.31 12.75 -26.54
C LYS A 239 -30.89 13.60 -25.40
N GLY A 240 -30.14 14.59 -24.94
CA GLY A 240 -30.56 15.53 -23.89
C GLY A 240 -30.58 14.95 -22.48
N ILE A 241 -30.05 13.73 -22.29
CA ILE A 241 -29.99 13.04 -21.00
C ILE A 241 -28.51 12.77 -20.69
N PHE A 242 -28.09 13.05 -19.46
CA PHE A 242 -26.73 12.71 -19.03
C PHE A 242 -26.56 11.18 -18.94
N PRO A 243 -25.42 10.61 -19.38
CA PRO A 243 -25.25 9.16 -19.40
C PRO A 243 -25.47 8.48 -18.04
N GLU A 244 -26.22 7.39 -18.04
CA GLU A 244 -26.48 6.53 -16.88
C GLU A 244 -25.76 5.19 -17.07
N PRO A 245 -24.93 4.72 -16.09
CA PRO A 245 -24.14 3.49 -16.25
C PRO A 245 -24.94 2.21 -16.52
N LYS A 246 -26.24 2.19 -16.20
CA LYS A 246 -27.14 1.05 -16.44
C LYS A 246 -27.75 1.03 -17.85
N VAL A 247 -27.70 2.15 -18.56
CA VAL A 247 -28.45 2.38 -19.81
C VAL A 247 -27.52 2.74 -20.97
N ASP A 248 -26.56 3.63 -20.72
CA ASP A 248 -25.74 4.24 -21.75
C ASP A 248 -24.35 3.57 -21.73
N PRO A 249 -23.99 2.75 -22.74
CA PRO A 249 -22.77 1.94 -22.72
C PRO A 249 -21.52 2.77 -23.00
N VAL A 250 -20.40 2.35 -22.42
CA VAL A 250 -19.06 2.81 -22.81
C VAL A 250 -18.74 2.24 -24.19
N ILE A 251 -18.31 3.10 -25.11
CA ILE A 251 -18.00 2.76 -26.50
C ILE A 251 -16.52 2.88 -26.85
N GLN A 252 -15.76 3.69 -26.12
CA GLN A 252 -14.31 3.83 -26.31
C GLN A 252 -13.60 3.98 -24.96
N ILE A 253 -12.37 3.46 -24.90
CA ILE A 253 -11.43 3.64 -23.78
C ILE A 253 -10.06 3.95 -24.40
N ALA A 254 -9.66 5.22 -24.34
CA ALA A 254 -8.34 5.67 -24.78
C ALA A 254 -7.33 5.51 -23.65
N ASN A 255 -6.11 5.05 -23.95
CA ASN A 255 -5.06 4.84 -22.96
C ASN A 255 -3.73 5.40 -23.48
N VAL A 256 -3.01 6.11 -22.61
CA VAL A 256 -1.63 6.55 -22.82
C VAL A 256 -0.81 6.12 -21.62
N VAL A 257 0.26 5.37 -21.84
CA VAL A 257 1.20 4.99 -20.78
C VAL A 257 2.57 5.57 -21.10
N THR A 258 3.18 6.20 -20.09
CA THR A 258 4.54 6.72 -20.16
C THR A 258 5.39 6.15 -19.02
N ILE A 259 6.70 6.08 -19.22
CA ILE A 259 7.68 5.74 -18.19
C ILE A 259 8.45 7.03 -17.89
N GLN A 260 8.48 7.44 -16.63
CA GLN A 260 9.21 8.63 -16.17
C GLN A 260 10.69 8.32 -15.92
#